data_AF-A0AAU3NJY2-F1
#
_entry.id   AF-A0AAU3NJY2-F1
#
_cell.length_a   1.000
_cell.length_b   1.000
_cell.length_c   1.000
_cell.angle_alpha   90.00
_cell.angle_beta   90.00
_cell.angle_gamma   90.00
#
_symmetry.space_group_name_H-M   'P 1'
#
loop_
_entity.id
_entity.type
_entity.pdbx_description
1 polymer ?
#
loop_
_entity_poly.entity_id
_entity_poly.type
_entity_poly.pdbx_seq_one_letter_code
_entity_poly.pdbx_strand_id
1 'polypeptide(L)'
;MALTDLSALDRHKTGGYAPGYPAILRTLYSPVDDVHGALLGLIRSATSSLVVALYGFDDEEFADALHEKLADERVFVQLTLDSSQAAGVHERKILAREQYPAASIAVGRSEHNAIMHMKLLIVDGIDVVTGSTNWSTSGETLQDNQTTVVRDPLVAAEARARVDAVHHHMLQAAARKAAAA
;
A
#
# COMPACT_ATOMS: atom_id res chain seq x y z
N MET A 1 16.92 -0.85 2.55
CA MET A 1 17.23 -1.89 3.55
C MET A 1 15.99 -2.08 4.40
N ALA A 2 15.71 -3.31 4.84
CA ALA A 2 14.59 -3.59 5.73
C ALA A 2 14.72 -2.79 7.04
N LEU A 3 13.59 -2.40 7.62
CA LEU A 3 13.56 -1.71 8.90
C LEU A 3 13.87 -2.70 10.05
N THR A 4 14.83 -2.36 10.91
CA THR A 4 15.18 -3.18 12.09
C THR A 4 14.04 -3.23 13.10
N ASP A 5 13.38 -2.11 13.34
CA ASP A 5 12.18 -1.94 14.18
C ASP A 5 11.39 -0.70 13.71
N LEU A 6 10.24 -0.45 14.34
CA LEU A 6 9.40 0.70 13.99
C LEU A 6 9.91 2.04 14.55
N SER A 7 10.98 2.07 15.35
CA SER A 7 11.53 3.34 15.86
C SER A 7 12.14 4.20 14.74
N ALA A 8 12.48 3.58 13.61
CA ALA A 8 12.86 4.30 12.38
C ALA A 8 11.77 5.27 11.90
N LEU A 9 10.51 5.03 12.30
CA LEU A 9 9.37 5.88 11.95
C LEU A 9 9.15 7.04 12.94
N ASP A 10 9.79 7.04 14.10
CA ASP A 10 9.54 8.01 15.18
C ASP A 10 9.82 9.45 14.75
N ARG A 11 10.76 9.63 13.81
CA ARG A 11 11.09 10.94 13.22
C ARG A 11 9.92 11.59 12.48
N HIS A 12 8.93 10.81 12.07
CA HIS A 12 7.75 11.28 11.33
C HIS A 12 6.58 11.65 12.26
N LYS A 13 6.69 11.38 13.57
CA LYS A 13 5.67 11.73 14.56
C LYS A 13 5.95 13.09 15.19
N THR A 14 5.09 14.06 14.93
CA THR A 14 5.10 15.35 15.63
C THR A 14 4.81 15.13 17.11
N GLY A 15 5.71 15.65 17.97
CA GLY A 15 5.65 15.49 19.42
C GLY A 15 6.14 14.14 19.96
N GLY A 16 6.50 13.20 19.08
CA GLY A 16 6.94 11.85 19.46
C GLY A 16 5.85 10.99 20.09
N TYR A 17 6.25 9.84 20.61
CA TYR A 17 5.38 8.89 21.32
C TYR A 17 5.59 8.99 22.84
N ALA A 18 4.51 8.77 23.59
CA ALA A 18 4.59 8.74 25.05
C ALA A 18 5.46 7.55 25.52
N PRO A 19 6.13 7.65 26.69
CA PRO A 19 6.84 6.53 27.29
C PRO A 19 5.92 5.30 27.43
N GLY A 20 6.40 4.13 27.02
CA GLY A 20 5.64 2.89 27.05
C GLY A 20 4.70 2.67 25.86
N TYR A 21 4.72 3.54 24.84
CA TYR A 21 3.99 3.28 23.59
C TYR A 21 4.45 1.96 22.96
N PRO A 22 3.55 1.09 22.46
CA PRO A 22 3.92 -0.26 22.04
C PRO A 22 5.00 -0.26 20.95
N ALA A 23 6.06 -1.05 21.13
CA ALA A 23 7.16 -1.14 20.15
C ALA A 23 6.72 -1.67 18.77
N ILE A 24 5.66 -2.49 18.74
CA ILE A 24 5.09 -3.09 17.54
C ILE A 24 4.07 -2.20 16.82
N LEU A 25 3.79 -0.99 17.34
CA LEU A 25 2.75 -0.11 16.81
C LEU A 25 3.30 1.29 16.58
N ARG A 26 2.89 1.93 15.49
CA ARG A 26 3.06 3.37 15.25
C ARG A 26 1.80 3.94 14.64
N THR A 27 1.20 4.92 15.30
CA THR A 27 0.09 5.69 14.73
C THR A 27 0.56 7.09 14.39
N LEU A 28 0.20 7.54 13.19
CA LEU A 28 0.45 8.88 12.67
C LEU A 28 -0.90 9.50 12.23
N TYR A 29 -1.00 10.82 12.33
CA TYR A 29 -2.18 11.59 11.97
C TYR A 29 -1.80 12.71 11.01
N SER A 30 -2.34 12.70 9.79
CA SER A 30 -2.27 13.86 8.92
C SER A 30 -3.34 14.89 9.33
N PRO A 31 -3.11 16.18 9.08
CA PRO A 31 -1.93 16.76 8.42
C PRO A 31 -0.76 17.09 9.38
N VAL A 32 -0.85 16.68 10.65
CA VAL A 32 0.09 17.12 11.70
C VAL A 32 1.40 16.33 11.71
N ASP A 33 1.34 15.04 11.40
CA ASP A 33 2.49 14.13 11.30
C ASP A 33 2.94 13.98 9.84
N ASP A 34 4.22 13.64 9.64
CA ASP A 34 4.79 13.35 8.32
C ASP A 34 4.40 11.94 7.85
N VAL A 35 3.12 11.76 7.55
CA VAL A 35 2.58 10.50 7.04
C VAL A 35 3.23 10.12 5.71
N HIS A 36 3.50 11.12 4.85
CA HIS A 36 4.15 10.94 3.57
C HIS A 36 5.52 10.26 3.71
N GLY A 37 6.41 10.85 4.50
CA GLY A 37 7.75 10.33 4.72
C GLY A 37 7.76 8.95 5.38
N ALA A 38 6.82 8.67 6.28
CA ALA A 38 6.67 7.36 6.91
C ALA A 38 6.29 6.27 5.89
N LEU A 39 5.27 6.53 5.05
CA LEU A 39 4.82 5.61 4.01
C LEU A 39 5.92 5.38 2.96
N LEU A 40 6.57 6.45 2.50
CA LEU A 40 7.64 6.36 1.50
C LEU A 40 8.83 5.54 2.02
N GLY A 41 9.20 5.75 3.29
CA GLY A 41 10.24 4.98 3.97
C GLY A 41 9.90 3.49 4.03
N LEU A 42 8.65 3.14 4.35
CA LEU A 42 8.18 1.76 4.39
C LEU A 42 8.22 1.09 3.01
N ILE A 43 7.69 1.75 1.97
CA ILE A 43 7.72 1.22 0.59
C ILE A 43 9.16 0.95 0.17
N ARG A 44 10.06 1.93 0.36
CA ARG A 44 11.49 1.80 0.01
C ARG A 44 12.21 0.72 0.83
N SER A 45 11.74 0.42 2.04
CA SER A 45 12.36 -0.58 2.91
C SER A 45 12.18 -2.02 2.44
N ALA A 46 11.16 -2.31 1.62
CA ALA A 46 10.85 -3.67 1.15
C ALA A 46 12.06 -4.34 0.48
N THR A 47 12.36 -5.57 0.89
CA THR A 47 13.51 -6.35 0.40
C THR A 47 13.12 -7.67 -0.24
N SER A 48 11.92 -8.19 0.06
CA SER A 48 11.44 -9.49 -0.39
C SER A 48 10.03 -9.42 -0.98
N SER A 49 9.13 -8.62 -0.40
CA SER A 49 7.78 -8.47 -0.93
C SER A 49 7.12 -7.14 -0.58
N LEU A 50 6.27 -6.65 -1.47
CA LEU A 50 5.42 -5.49 -1.26
C LEU A 50 3.99 -5.82 -1.71
N VAL A 51 3.04 -5.88 -0.78
CA VAL A 51 1.63 -6.16 -1.08
C VAL A 51 0.82 -4.91 -0.80
N VAL A 52 0.12 -4.41 -1.81
CA VAL A 52 -0.52 -3.09 -1.80
C VAL A 52 -1.96 -3.23 -2.26
N ALA A 53 -2.89 -2.71 -1.47
CA ALA A 53 -4.29 -2.55 -1.84
C ALA A 53 -4.73 -1.10 -1.60
N LEU A 54 -4.97 -0.37 -2.68
CA LEU A 54 -5.29 1.05 -2.64
C LEU A 54 -6.61 1.35 -3.35
N TYR A 55 -7.46 2.11 -2.68
CA TYR A 55 -8.61 2.74 -3.31
C TYR A 55 -8.17 3.64 -4.45
N GLY A 56 -7.29 4.60 -4.17
CA GLY A 56 -6.68 5.50 -5.16
C GLY A 56 -5.42 6.11 -4.57
N PHE A 57 -4.49 6.50 -5.44
CA PHE A 57 -3.30 7.26 -5.08
C PHE A 57 -3.00 8.32 -6.15
N ASP A 58 -2.49 9.46 -5.71
CA ASP A 58 -2.16 10.62 -6.56
C ASP A 58 -0.97 11.35 -5.94
N ASP A 59 0.08 10.59 -5.72
CA ASP A 59 1.35 11.05 -5.18
C ASP A 59 2.48 10.50 -6.06
N GLU A 60 3.30 11.41 -6.59
CA GLU A 60 4.35 11.08 -7.54
C GLU A 60 5.50 10.31 -6.89
N GLU A 61 5.87 10.63 -5.64
CA GLU A 61 6.96 9.94 -4.94
C GLU A 61 6.56 8.50 -4.57
N PHE A 62 5.29 8.27 -4.21
CA PHE A 62 4.78 6.91 -4.03
C PHE A 62 4.72 6.15 -5.35
N ALA A 63 4.29 6.79 -6.44
CA ALA A 63 4.28 6.16 -7.76
C ALA A 63 5.68 5.71 -8.17
N ASP A 64 6.68 6.57 -7.99
CA ASP A 64 8.08 6.29 -8.32
C ASP A 64 8.64 5.18 -7.44
N ALA A 65 8.38 5.20 -6.13
CA ALA A 65 8.81 4.12 -5.23
C ALA A 65 8.15 2.78 -5.55
N LEU A 66 6.87 2.77 -5.96
CA LEU A 66 6.20 1.56 -6.45
C LEU A 66 6.83 1.07 -7.76
N HIS A 67 7.14 1.95 -8.70
CA HIS A 67 7.82 1.61 -9.95
C HIS A 67 9.21 1.03 -9.73
N GLU A 68 9.98 1.57 -8.78
CA GLU A 68 11.28 1.03 -8.38
C GLU A 68 11.15 -0.42 -7.87
N LYS A 69 10.15 -0.69 -7.01
CA LYS A 69 9.92 -2.05 -6.49
C LYS A 69 9.40 -3.01 -7.55
N LEU A 70 8.51 -2.55 -8.42
CA LEU A 70 8.02 -3.33 -9.54
C LEU A 70 9.14 -3.73 -10.51
N ALA A 71 10.20 -2.92 -10.62
CA ALA A 71 11.36 -3.20 -11.47
C ALA A 71 12.43 -4.09 -10.81
N ASP A 72 12.38 -4.31 -9.48
CA ASP A 72 13.37 -5.13 -8.76
C ASP A 72 12.92 -6.60 -8.73
N GLU A 73 13.59 -7.47 -9.48
CA GLU A 73 13.29 -8.90 -9.58
C GLU A 73 13.35 -9.65 -8.23
N ARG A 74 14.01 -9.08 -7.23
CA ARG A 74 14.15 -9.68 -5.89
C ARG A 74 12.96 -9.37 -4.99
N VAL A 75 12.11 -8.42 -5.38
CA VAL A 75 10.95 -7.99 -4.61
C VAL A 75 9.68 -8.42 -5.33
N PHE A 76 8.94 -9.35 -4.73
CA PHE A 76 7.62 -9.69 -5.25
C PHE A 76 6.63 -8.54 -4.98
N VAL A 77 5.96 -8.02 -6.00
CA VAL A 77 4.97 -6.95 -5.83
C VAL A 77 3.57 -7.43 -6.19
N GLN A 78 2.63 -7.31 -5.25
CA GLN A 78 1.21 -7.49 -5.51
C GLN A 78 0.50 -6.15 -5.40
N LEU A 79 -0.06 -5.66 -6.51
CA LEU A 79 -0.74 -4.37 -6.57
C LEU A 79 -2.22 -4.57 -6.89
N THR A 80 -3.09 -4.11 -5.99
CA THR A 80 -4.55 -4.26 -6.09
C THR A 80 -5.19 -2.87 -6.07
N LEU A 81 -5.82 -2.47 -7.17
CA LEU A 81 -6.33 -1.11 -7.35
C LEU A 81 -7.83 -1.10 -7.65
N ASP A 82 -8.56 -0.14 -7.08
CA ASP A 82 -9.94 0.08 -7.46
C ASP A 82 -10.05 0.74 -8.84
N SER A 83 -10.85 0.14 -9.73
CA SER A 83 -10.98 0.60 -11.11
C SER A 83 -11.62 1.98 -11.25
N SER A 84 -12.31 2.48 -10.22
CA SER A 84 -12.89 3.85 -10.25
C SER A 84 -11.88 4.94 -9.96
N GLN A 85 -10.67 4.59 -9.53
CA GLN A 85 -9.56 5.54 -9.33
C GLN A 85 -8.33 5.20 -10.20
N ALA A 86 -8.21 3.95 -10.68
CA ALA A 86 -7.05 3.49 -11.44
C ALA A 86 -6.93 3.99 -12.90
N ALA A 87 -7.56 5.12 -13.23
CA ALA A 87 -7.50 5.73 -14.56
C ALA A 87 -6.55 6.96 -14.62
N GLY A 88 -5.84 7.23 -13.54
CA GLY A 88 -4.90 8.34 -13.41
C GLY A 88 -3.62 8.18 -14.25
N VAL A 89 -2.78 9.21 -14.24
CA VAL A 89 -1.52 9.22 -15.01
C VAL A 89 -0.53 8.18 -14.47
N HIS A 90 -0.48 7.99 -13.14
CA HIS A 90 0.43 7.05 -12.49
C HIS A 90 0.04 5.60 -12.79
N GLU A 91 -1.24 5.24 -12.67
CA GLU A 91 -1.71 3.90 -12.96
C GLU A 91 -1.56 3.56 -14.44
N ARG A 92 -1.80 4.50 -15.34
CA ARG A 92 -1.53 4.30 -16.77
C ARG A 92 -0.07 3.95 -17.04
N LYS A 93 0.89 4.61 -16.37
CA LYS A 93 2.32 4.26 -16.51
C LYS A 93 2.62 2.85 -15.99
N ILE A 94 2.04 2.48 -14.86
CA ILE A 94 2.20 1.12 -14.29
C ILE A 94 1.62 0.08 -15.25
N LEU A 95 0.39 0.28 -15.71
CA LEU A 95 -0.38 -0.66 -16.52
C LEU A 95 0.06 -0.71 -17.99
N ALA A 96 0.75 0.32 -18.49
CA ALA A 96 1.29 0.35 -19.85
C ALA A 96 2.54 -0.53 -20.02
N ARG A 97 3.20 -0.94 -18.92
CA ARG A 97 4.30 -1.90 -18.98
C ARG A 97 3.73 -3.31 -19.08
N GLU A 98 4.06 -4.01 -20.16
CA GLU A 98 3.47 -5.32 -20.45
C GLU A 98 3.82 -6.38 -19.41
N GLN A 99 5.03 -6.35 -18.83
CA GLN A 99 5.48 -7.34 -17.84
C GLN A 99 6.46 -6.73 -16.83
N TYR A 100 6.11 -6.86 -15.55
CA TYR A 100 7.08 -6.76 -14.46
C TYR A 100 7.54 -8.17 -14.08
N PRO A 101 8.84 -8.35 -13.77
CA PRO A 101 9.46 -9.67 -13.63
C PRO A 101 8.90 -10.50 -12.47
N ALA A 102 8.49 -9.84 -11.38
CA ALA A 102 8.00 -10.48 -10.16
C ALA A 102 6.76 -9.78 -9.61
N ALA A 103 5.77 -9.46 -10.46
CA ALA A 103 4.57 -8.76 -10.01
C ALA A 103 3.24 -9.42 -10.42
N SER A 104 2.21 -9.21 -9.58
CA SER A 104 0.82 -9.48 -9.90
C SER A 104 0.02 -8.19 -9.71
N ILE A 105 -0.63 -7.71 -10.77
CA ILE A 105 -1.38 -6.45 -10.77
C ILE A 105 -2.84 -6.76 -11.10
N ALA A 106 -3.75 -6.34 -10.22
CA ALA A 106 -5.18 -6.47 -10.41
C ALA A 106 -5.86 -5.10 -10.29
N VAL A 107 -6.72 -4.80 -11.26
CA VAL A 107 -7.53 -3.59 -11.28
C VAL A 107 -8.98 -4.01 -11.43
N GLY A 108 -9.84 -3.59 -10.50
CA GLY A 108 -11.24 -4.00 -10.51
C GLY A 108 -12.08 -3.40 -9.41
N ARG A 109 -13.21 -4.04 -9.11
CA ARG A 109 -14.09 -3.68 -7.99
C ARG A 109 -13.98 -4.70 -6.88
N SER A 110 -14.51 -4.38 -5.71
CA SER A 110 -14.64 -5.35 -4.61
C SER A 110 -15.51 -6.55 -5.02
N GLU A 111 -15.45 -7.61 -4.22
CA GLU A 111 -16.29 -8.82 -4.39
C GLU A 111 -17.80 -8.54 -4.38
N HIS A 112 -18.20 -7.37 -3.87
CA HIS A 112 -19.58 -6.91 -3.80
C HIS A 112 -19.92 -5.89 -4.90
N ASN A 113 -19.07 -5.75 -5.91
CA ASN A 113 -19.20 -4.77 -7.01
C ASN A 113 -19.20 -3.28 -6.55
N ALA A 114 -18.85 -3.03 -5.29
CA ALA A 114 -18.63 -1.70 -4.73
C ALA A 114 -17.16 -1.30 -4.79
N ILE A 115 -16.81 -0.11 -4.29
CA ILE A 115 -15.42 0.35 -4.18
C ILE A 115 -14.59 -0.61 -3.30
N MET A 116 -13.38 -0.95 -3.72
CA MET A 116 -12.34 -1.49 -2.84
C MET A 116 -11.71 -0.30 -2.11
N HIS A 117 -12.14 -0.04 -0.88
CA HIS A 117 -11.81 1.21 -0.17
C HIS A 117 -10.59 1.11 0.77
N MET A 118 -9.78 0.05 0.65
CA MET A 118 -8.62 -0.17 1.51
C MET A 118 -7.48 0.80 1.17
N LYS A 119 -6.67 1.10 2.19
CA LYS A 119 -5.35 1.74 2.06
C LYS A 119 -4.40 0.91 2.88
N LEU A 120 -4.01 -0.22 2.30
CA LEU A 120 -3.33 -1.29 3.00
C LEU A 120 -2.02 -1.59 2.29
N LEU A 121 -0.93 -1.60 3.06
CA LEU A 121 0.39 -2.00 2.60
C LEU A 121 0.93 -3.08 3.54
N ILE A 122 1.55 -4.11 2.98
CA ILE A 122 2.28 -5.13 3.73
C ILE A 122 3.70 -5.18 3.16
N VAL A 123 4.69 -4.95 4.02
CA VAL A 123 6.11 -4.98 3.67
C VAL A 123 6.73 -6.26 4.23
N ASP A 124 7.37 -7.05 3.35
CA ASP A 124 8.13 -8.25 3.67
C ASP A 124 7.38 -9.29 4.55
N GLY A 125 6.04 -9.24 4.57
CA GLY A 125 5.20 -10.11 5.40
C GLY A 125 5.28 -9.82 6.90
N ILE A 126 5.72 -8.63 7.30
CA ILE A 126 5.97 -8.28 8.71
C ILE A 126 5.30 -6.95 9.10
N ASP A 127 5.51 -5.89 8.32
CA ASP A 127 4.96 -4.57 8.63
C ASP A 127 3.67 -4.35 7.85
N VAL A 128 2.58 -4.03 8.56
CA VAL A 128 1.26 -3.74 7.99
C VAL A 128 0.93 -2.28 8.21
N VAL A 129 0.65 -1.57 7.13
CA VAL A 129 0.05 -0.25 7.17
C VAL A 129 -1.44 -0.37 6.90
N THR A 130 -2.24 0.33 7.70
CA THR A 130 -3.69 0.49 7.50
C THR A 130 -4.12 1.86 7.98
N GLY A 131 -5.31 2.31 7.61
CA GLY A 131 -5.83 3.60 8.02
C GLY A 131 -6.86 4.20 7.08
N SER A 132 -7.22 5.46 7.34
CA SER A 132 -8.11 6.24 6.49
C SER A 132 -7.37 6.99 5.39
N THR A 133 -6.06 7.22 5.54
CA THR A 133 -5.24 8.06 4.67
C THR A 133 -5.15 7.53 3.26
N ASN A 134 -5.77 8.24 2.30
CA ASN A 134 -5.45 8.06 0.89
C ASN A 134 -4.01 8.50 0.62
N TRP A 135 -3.36 7.81 -0.31
CA TRP A 135 -2.00 8.10 -0.76
C TRP A 135 -2.03 9.22 -1.81
N SER A 136 -2.48 10.39 -1.38
CA SER A 136 -2.69 11.56 -2.21
C SER A 136 -2.34 12.81 -1.41
N THR A 137 -1.95 13.87 -2.12
CA THR A 137 -1.66 15.19 -1.50
C THR A 137 -2.74 15.60 -0.49
N SER A 138 -4.02 15.42 -0.83
CA SER A 138 -5.14 15.76 0.06
C SER A 138 -5.23 14.89 1.31
N GLY A 139 -5.01 13.58 1.20
CA GLY A 139 -5.06 12.65 2.33
C GLY A 139 -3.92 12.89 3.32
N GLU A 140 -2.76 13.25 2.79
CA GLU A 140 -1.51 13.38 3.55
C GLU A 140 -1.33 14.76 4.18
N THR A 141 -1.83 15.82 3.54
CA THR A 141 -1.51 17.20 3.93
C THR A 141 -2.71 18.10 4.23
N LEU A 142 -3.94 17.69 3.88
CA LEU A 142 -5.12 18.56 4.02
C LEU A 142 -6.22 17.96 4.91
N GLN A 143 -6.40 16.65 4.88
CA GLN A 143 -7.49 15.96 5.56
C GLN A 143 -7.02 15.36 6.88
N ASP A 144 -7.89 15.42 7.89
CA ASP A 144 -7.69 14.65 9.13
C ASP A 144 -7.79 13.15 8.81
N ASN A 145 -6.65 12.48 8.75
CA ASN A 145 -6.58 11.04 8.59
C ASN A 145 -5.70 10.39 9.63
N GLN A 146 -5.79 9.07 9.68
CA GLN A 146 -5.05 8.23 10.60
C GLN A 146 -4.36 7.14 9.77
N THR A 147 -3.04 6.99 9.96
CA THR A 147 -2.22 5.87 9.45
C THR A 147 -1.63 5.08 10.61
N THR A 148 -1.82 3.77 10.64
CA THR A 148 -1.28 2.87 11.66
C THR A 148 -0.35 1.88 10.99
N VAL A 149 0.83 1.70 11.57
CA VAL A 149 1.81 0.67 11.21
C VAL A 149 1.88 -0.35 12.35
N VAL A 150 1.68 -1.61 12.03
CA VAL A 150 1.80 -2.74 12.96
C VAL A 150 2.93 -3.65 12.48
N ARG A 151 3.86 -3.98 13.36
CA ARG A 151 4.93 -4.96 13.11
C ARG A 151 4.57 -6.28 13.78
N ASP A 152 3.92 -7.16 13.03
CA ASP A 152 3.57 -8.50 13.51
C ASP A 152 3.29 -9.42 12.30
N PRO A 153 4.05 -10.52 12.13
CA PRO A 153 3.88 -11.41 10.99
C PRO A 153 2.51 -12.12 10.98
N LEU A 154 1.85 -12.30 12.12
CA LEU A 154 0.51 -12.89 12.18
C LEU A 154 -0.56 -11.89 11.71
N VAL A 155 -0.40 -10.61 12.08
CA VAL A 155 -1.27 -9.54 11.56
C VAL A 155 -1.05 -9.36 10.06
N ALA A 156 0.21 -9.44 9.60
CA ALA A 156 0.54 -9.41 8.17
C ALA A 156 -0.09 -10.58 7.41
N ALA A 157 -0.05 -11.80 7.96
CA ALA A 157 -0.65 -12.97 7.33
C ALA A 157 -2.18 -12.86 7.23
N GLU A 158 -2.85 -12.36 8.26
CA GLU A 158 -4.30 -12.13 8.26
C GLU A 158 -4.69 -11.08 7.21
N ALA A 159 -4.05 -9.91 7.24
CA ALA A 159 -4.29 -8.85 6.27
C ALA A 159 -4.00 -9.31 4.83
N ARG A 160 -2.94 -10.10 4.65
CA ARG A 160 -2.57 -10.68 3.35
C ARG A 160 -3.68 -11.57 2.81
N ALA A 161 -4.26 -12.44 3.63
CA ALA A 161 -5.35 -13.33 3.20
C ALA A 161 -6.55 -12.52 2.66
N ARG A 162 -6.91 -11.40 3.30
CA ARG A 162 -7.99 -10.52 2.83
C ARG A 162 -7.63 -9.84 1.52
N VAL A 163 -6.42 -9.33 1.36
CA VAL A 163 -5.96 -8.71 0.10
C VAL A 163 -5.93 -9.73 -1.03
N ASP A 164 -5.44 -10.95 -0.78
CA ASP A 164 -5.35 -12.02 -1.78
C ASP A 164 -6.72 -12.42 -2.31
N ALA A 165 -7.73 -12.53 -1.45
CA ALA A 165 -9.10 -12.82 -1.86
C ALA A 165 -9.66 -11.73 -2.79
N VAL A 166 -9.47 -10.45 -2.45
CA VAL A 166 -9.90 -9.33 -3.32
C VAL A 166 -9.13 -9.33 -4.63
N HIS A 167 -7.81 -9.51 -4.58
CA HIS A 167 -6.93 -9.52 -5.75
C HIS A 167 -7.33 -10.64 -6.72
N HIS A 168 -7.50 -11.86 -6.20
CA HIS A 168 -7.91 -13.00 -6.99
C HIS A 168 -9.29 -12.81 -7.63
N HIS A 169 -10.25 -12.25 -6.89
CA HIS A 169 -11.55 -11.89 -7.44
C HIS A 169 -11.42 -10.94 -8.64
N MET A 170 -10.63 -9.87 -8.50
CA MET A 170 -10.42 -8.89 -9.57
C MET A 170 -9.77 -9.53 -10.81
N LEU A 171 -8.76 -10.39 -10.64
CA LEU A 171 -8.14 -11.13 -11.75
C LEU A 171 -9.15 -12.04 -12.47
N GLN A 172 -9.97 -12.79 -11.71
CA GLN A 172 -11.01 -13.63 -12.30
C GLN A 172 -12.06 -12.82 -13.06
N ALA A 173 -12.49 -11.68 -12.50
CA ALA A 173 -13.46 -10.79 -13.14
C ALA A 173 -12.91 -10.22 -14.45
N ALA A 174 -11.64 -9.79 -14.46
CA ALA A 174 -10.96 -9.31 -15.66
C ALA A 174 -10.86 -10.41 -16.73
N ALA A 175 -10.47 -11.63 -16.35
CA ALA A 175 -10.38 -12.77 -17.26
C ALA A 175 -11.73 -13.13 -17.89
N ARG A 176 -12.81 -13.16 -17.09
CA ARG A 176 -14.19 -13.40 -17.60
C ARG A 176 -14.62 -12.33 -18.59
N LYS A 177 -14.31 -11.05 -18.31
CA LYS A 177 -14.62 -9.93 -19.22
C LYS A 177 -13.85 -10.06 -20.53
N ALA A 178 -12.57 -10.42 -20.49
CA ALA A 178 -11.75 -10.62 -21.68
C ALA A 178 -12.23 -11.80 -22.53
N ALA A 179 -12.69 -12.89 -21.92
CA ALA A 179 -13.23 -14.06 -22.63
C ALA A 179 -14.61 -13.79 -23.28
N ALA A 180 -15.31 -12.73 -22.87
CA ALA A 180 -16.61 -12.35 -23.39
C ALA A 180 -16.53 -11.23 -24.46
N ALA A 181 -15.34 -10.67 -24.70
CA ALA A 181 -15.07 -9.63 -25.70
C ALA A 181 -14.57 -10.24 -27.01
#